data_AF-A0A1L8QW76-F1
#
_entry.id   AF-A0A1L8QW76-F1
#
_cell.length_a   1.000
_cell.length_b   1.000
_cell.length_c   1.000
_cell.angle_alpha   90.00
_cell.angle_beta   90.00
_cell.angle_gamma   90.00
#
_symmetry.space_group_name_H-M   'P 1'
#
loop_
_entity.id
_entity.type
_entity.pdbx_description
1 polymer ?
#
loop_
_entity_poly.entity_id
_entity_poly.type
_entity_poly.pdbx_seq_one_letter_code
_entity_poly.pdbx_strand_id
1 'polypeptide(L)' 'MFIIRHSRQFFQQLARQRIGYCLLVEKYQHDSQYYLVFQQGEQEWRVTCPLEVYLKLQPPTRGELVLSKGEFYTFEE' A
#
# COMPACT_ATOMS: atom_id res chain seq x y z
N MET A 1 18.26 11.21 36.61
CA MET A 1 17.93 9.78 36.38
C MET A 1 16.46 9.71 35.99
N PHE A 2 16.15 9.51 34.71
CA PHE A 2 14.78 9.22 34.27
C PHE A 2 14.85 8.05 33.28
N ILE A 3 14.38 6.90 33.76
CA ILE A 3 14.30 5.64 33.02
C ILE A 3 13.15 5.80 32.03
N ILE A 4 13.47 6.10 30.78
CA ILE A 4 12.48 5.99 29.70
C ILE A 4 12.39 4.49 29.39
N ARG A 5 11.30 3.90 29.92
CA ARG A 5 10.88 2.52 29.72
C ARG A 5 10.95 2.15 28.24
N HIS A 6 11.58 1.01 27.97
CA HIS A 6 11.48 0.24 26.73
C HIS A 6 10.05 0.29 26.18
N SER A 7 9.81 1.10 25.14
CA SER A 7 8.64 0.94 24.29
C SER A 7 8.88 -0.33 23.49
N ARG A 8 8.29 -1.40 24.02
CA ARG A 8 8.13 -2.73 23.45
C ARG A 8 8.35 -2.70 21.93
N GLN A 9 9.46 -3.31 21.52
CA GLN A 9 9.62 -3.83 20.18
C GLN A 9 8.37 -4.66 19.84
N PHE A 10 7.41 -4.04 19.16
CA PHE A 10 6.28 -4.73 18.54
C PHE A 10 6.84 -5.43 17.30
N PHE A 11 7.62 -6.47 17.53
CA PHE A 11 7.87 -7.55 16.59
C PHE A 11 6.56 -8.33 16.38
N GLN A 12 5.53 -7.65 15.87
CA GLN A 12 4.56 -8.34 15.04
C GLN A 12 5.28 -8.51 13.72
N GLN A 13 5.72 -9.74 13.43
CA GLN A 13 6.14 -10.13 12.10
C GLN A 13 5.03 -9.71 11.12
N LEU A 14 5.26 -8.58 10.44
CA LEU A 14 4.35 -7.97 9.49
C LEU A 14 4.27 -8.94 8.31
N ALA A 15 3.22 -9.76 8.26
CA ALA A 15 2.95 -10.60 7.11
C ALA A 15 2.68 -9.68 5.91
N ARG A 16 3.72 -9.42 5.12
CA ARG A 16 3.63 -8.73 3.84
C ARG A 16 3.06 -9.73 2.85
N GLN A 17 1.93 -9.38 2.25
CA GLN A 17 1.34 -10.13 1.16
C GLN A 17 1.86 -9.57 -0.15
N ARG A 18 2.69 -10.35 -0.84
CA ARG A 18 3.18 -10.03 -2.18
C ARG A 18 2.10 -10.42 -3.17
N ILE A 19 1.40 -9.44 -3.75
CA ILE A 19 0.39 -9.67 -4.80
C ILE A 19 1.11 -9.95 -6.13
N GLY A 20 2.26 -9.32 -6.34
CA GLY A 20 3.10 -9.51 -7.53
C GLY A 20 2.81 -8.46 -8.59
N TYR A 21 3.18 -8.77 -9.84
CA TYR A 21 3.18 -7.80 -10.93
C TYR A 21 1.75 -7.50 -11.41
N CYS A 22 1.30 -6.26 -11.22
CA CYS A 22 -0.05 -5.79 -11.51
C CYS A 22 -0.03 -4.44 -12.23
N LEU A 23 -1.18 -4.04 -12.74
CA LEU A 23 -1.41 -2.76 -13.41
C LEU A 23 -2.19 -1.85 -12.47
N LEU A 24 -1.60 -0.71 -12.08
CA LEU A 24 -2.34 0.40 -11.53
C LEU A 24 -3.19 1.01 -12.65
N VAL A 25 -4.52 0.87 -12.55
CA VAL A 25 -5.46 1.31 -13.59
C VAL A 25 -6.14 2.63 -13.26
N GLU A 26 -6.36 2.90 -11.98
CA GLU A 26 -7.12 4.07 -11.52
C GLU A 26 -6.65 4.51 -10.14
N LYS A 27 -6.84 5.81 -9.86
CA LYS A 27 -6.77 6.37 -8.52
C LYS A 27 -7.90 7.37 -8.32
N TYR A 28 -8.50 7.38 -7.13
CA TYR A 28 -9.56 8.32 -6.78
C TYR A 28 -9.51 8.72 -5.31
N GLN A 29 -10.20 9.82 -4.97
CA GLN A 29 -10.36 10.29 -3.59
C GLN A 29 -11.82 10.13 -3.17
N HIS A 30 -12.05 9.59 -1.96
CA HIS A 30 -13.38 9.48 -1.37
C HIS A 30 -13.28 9.65 0.15
N ASP A 31 -14.17 10.45 0.75
CA ASP A 31 -14.24 10.68 2.21
C ASP A 31 -12.88 10.95 2.89
N SER A 32 -12.06 11.82 2.28
CA SER A 32 -10.69 12.17 2.74
C SER A 32 -9.66 11.03 2.69
N GLN A 33 -9.99 9.90 2.08
CA GLN A 33 -9.07 8.82 1.79
C GLN A 33 -8.69 8.78 0.31
N TYR A 34 -7.49 8.28 0.04
CA TYR A 34 -6.93 8.15 -1.30
C TYR A 34 -6.84 6.68 -1.66
N TYR A 35 -7.42 6.29 -2.78
CA TYR A 35 -7.52 4.92 -3.23
C TYR A 35 -6.72 4.70 -4.51
N LEU A 36 -6.10 3.53 -4.61
CA LEU A 36 -5.46 3.01 -5.80
C LEU A 36 -6.16 1.71 -6.21
N VAL A 37 -6.40 1.55 -7.51
CA VAL A 37 -7.02 0.36 -8.09
C VAL A 37 -5.98 -0.38 -8.90
N PHE A 38 -5.65 -1.60 -8.46
CA PHE A 38 -4.71 -2.48 -9.14
C PHE A 38 -5.44 -3.64 -9.78
N GLN A 39 -5.03 -4.03 -10.98
CA GLN A 39 -5.59 -5.17 -11.71
C GLN A 39 -4.51 -6.17 -12.14
N GLN A 40 -4.83 -7.45 -12.02
CA GLN A 40 -4.01 -8.56 -12.53
C GLN A 40 -4.95 -9.64 -13.08
N GLY A 41 -5.06 -9.71 -14.40
CA GLY A 41 -6.05 -10.58 -15.05
C GLY A 41 -7.47 -10.15 -14.68
N GLU A 42 -8.25 -11.08 -14.10
CA GLU A 42 -9.62 -10.82 -13.62
C GLU A 42 -9.67 -10.33 -12.16
N GLN A 43 -8.53 -10.25 -11.47
CA GLN A 43 -8.47 -9.83 -10.07
C GLN A 43 -8.25 -8.32 -9.96
N GLU A 44 -8.95 -7.71 -9.00
CA GLU A 44 -8.84 -6.29 -8.68
C GLU A 44 -8.62 -6.07 -7.19
N TRP A 45 -7.68 -5.19 -6.84
CA TRP A 45 -7.43 -4.74 -5.47
C TRP A 45 -7.64 -3.24 -5.37
N ARG A 46 -8.55 -2.84 -4.49
CA ARG A 46 -8.75 -1.45 -4.09
C ARG A 46 -8.10 -1.25 -2.75
N VAL A 47 -7.08 -0.40 -2.71
CA VAL A 47 -6.28 -0.19 -1.50
C VAL A 47 -6.17 1.29 -1.18
N THR A 48 -6.30 1.60 0.10
CA THR A 48 -6.03 2.93 0.63
C THR A 48 -4.53 3.19 0.62
N CYS A 49 -4.14 4.44 0.36
CA CYS A 49 -2.74 4.85 0.36
C CYS A 49 -2.57 6.25 0.99
N PRO A 50 -1.34 6.60 1.45
CA PRO A 50 -1.01 7.97 1.84
C PRO A 50 -1.07 8.95 0.65
N LEU A 51 -1.35 10.23 0.93
CA LEU A 51 -1.40 11.30 -0.07
C LEU A 51 -0.14 11.37 -0.94
N GLU A 52 1.05 11.22 -0.33
CA GLU A 52 2.32 11.27 -1.05
C GLU A 52 2.40 10.21 -2.16
N VAL A 53 1.94 8.99 -1.86
CA VAL A 53 1.88 7.88 -2.83
C VAL A 53 0.87 8.21 -3.93
N TYR A 54 -0.31 8.69 -3.56
CA TYR A 54 -1.36 9.08 -4.49
C TYR A 54 -0.92 10.16 -5.49
N LEU A 55 -0.14 11.15 -5.03
CA LEU A 55 0.40 12.20 -5.89
C LEU A 55 1.51 11.69 -6.81
N LYS A 56 2.36 10.78 -6.31
CA LYS A 56 3.50 10.23 -7.05
C LYS A 56 3.07 9.27 -8.17
N LEU A 57 2.18 8.33 -7.88
CA LEU A 57 1.79 7.28 -8.83
C LEU A 57 0.79 7.82 -9.85
N GLN A 58 1.01 7.55 -11.14
CA GLN A 58 0.18 8.08 -12.23
C GLN A 58 -0.30 6.93 -13.12
N PRO A 59 -1.56 6.46 -12.97
CA PRO A 59 -2.11 5.43 -13.84
C PRO A 59 -2.11 5.87 -15.32
N PRO A 60 -1.93 4.95 -16.29
CA PRO A 60 -1.66 3.53 -16.09
C PRO A 60 -0.17 3.24 -15.81
N THR A 61 0.13 2.46 -14.78
CA THR A 61 1.52 2.06 -14.43
C THR A 61 1.57 0.57 -14.10
N ARG A 62 2.58 -0.15 -14.59
CA ARG A 62 2.83 -1.54 -14.20
C ARG A 62 3.92 -1.61 -13.16
N GLY A 63 3.78 -2.54 -12.24
CA GLY A 63 4.76 -2.74 -11.18
C GLY A 63 4.35 -3.83 -10.22
N GLU A 64 5.22 -4.10 -9.27
CA GLU A 64 5.01 -5.08 -8.23
C GLU A 64 4.30 -4.47 -7.02
N LEU A 65 3.10 -4.98 -6.72
CA LEU A 65 2.34 -4.57 -5.54
C LEU A 65 2.64 -5.47 -4.34
N VAL A 66 2.96 -4.82 -3.23
CA VAL A 66 3.06 -5.45 -1.92
C VAL A 66 2.07 -4.77 -0.99
N LEU A 67 1.28 -5.59 -0.29
CA LEU A 67 0.35 -5.16 0.75
C LEU A 67 0.87 -5.58 2.13
N SER A 68 0.52 -4.80 3.14
CA SER A 68 0.77 -5.13 4.54
C SER A 68 -0.53 -4.97 5.32
N LYS A 69 -1.03 -6.05 5.93
CA LYS A 69 -2.32 -6.05 6.65
C LYS A 69 -3.52 -5.58 5.80
N GLY A 70 -3.47 -5.82 4.49
CA GLY A 70 -4.52 -5.40 3.55
C GLY A 70 -4.41 -3.93 3.09
N GLU A 71 -3.41 -3.19 3.57
CA GLU A 71 -3.15 -1.81 3.17
C GLU A 71 -1.95 -1.73 2.20
N PHE A 72 -1.87 -0.63 1.46
CA PHE A 72 -0.74 -0.35 0.56
C PHE A 72 0.58 -0.34 1.35
N TYR A 73 1.58 -1.11 0.89
CA TYR A 73 2.94 -1.08 1.46
C TYR A 73 3.96 -0.52 0.47
N THR A 74 4.09 -1.11 -0.72
CA THR A 74 4.94 -0.55 -1.79
C THR A 74 4.41 -0.92 -3.17
N PHE A 75 4.80 -0.12 -4.16
CA PHE A 75 4.60 -0.38 -5.58
C PHE A 75 5.87 0.04 -6.34
N GLU A 76 6.54 -0.95 -6.94
CA GLU A 76 7.83 -0.77 -7.62
C GLU A 76 7.67 -1.12 -9.11
N GLU A 77 8.00 -0.17 -9.99
CA GLU A 77 7.96 -0.32 -11.46
C GLU A 77 9.06 -1.24 -11.99
#